data_AF-A0A7V9LYQ7-F1
#
_entry.id   AF-A0A7V9LYQ7-F1
#
_cell.length_a   1.000
_cell.length_b   1.000
_cell.length_c   1.000
_cell.angle_alpha   90.00
_cell.angle_beta   90.00
_cell.angle_gamma   90.00
#
_symmetry.space_group_name_H-M   'P 1'
#
loop_
_entity.id
_entity.type
_entity.pdbx_description
1 polymer ?
#
loop_
_entity_poly.entity_id
_entity_poly.type
_entity_poly.pdbx_seq_one_letter_code
_entity_poly.pdbx_strand_id
1 'polypeptide(L)'
;KRDVRCAAVAAHLWRLTFATSLTADELQSPGSNGRLGGGCGGFFWRFPSCEDVDVFTATARGEHAAHGTVAPWVAWSADFFAGPGTSGPATIVVASANAVCHDEHWFVRVSDYPGLGSALAWDRPIVLSPGQPLERRYEILVADGRLDAEAVAAAIASQR
;
A
#
# COMPACT_ATOMS: atom_id res chain seq x y z
N LYS A 1 -15.24 0.17 11.14
CA LYS A 1 -14.64 1.39 11.76
C LYS A 1 -13.35 1.75 11.02
N ARG A 2 -13.00 3.03 10.93
CA ARG A 2 -11.74 3.53 10.36
C ARG A 2 -11.10 4.54 11.33
N ASP A 3 -9.79 4.42 11.53
CA ASP A 3 -8.96 5.36 12.30
C ASP A 3 -7.80 5.83 11.42
N VAL A 4 -7.54 7.13 11.41
CA VAL A 4 -6.45 7.74 10.64
C VAL A 4 -5.70 8.70 11.55
N ARG A 5 -4.38 8.57 11.61
CA ARG A 5 -3.51 9.44 12.42
C ARG A 5 -2.35 9.89 11.57
N CYS A 6 -1.95 11.15 11.68
CA CYS A 6 -0.75 11.67 11.05
C CYS A 6 0.26 12.17 12.09
N ALA A 7 1.54 12.10 11.75
CA ALA A 7 2.63 12.70 12.52
C ALA A 7 3.78 13.07 11.59
N ALA A 8 4.46 14.18 11.87
CA ALA A 8 5.78 14.43 11.30
C ALA A 8 6.79 13.48 11.96
N VAL A 9 7.68 12.90 11.14
CA VAL A 9 8.79 12.03 11.58
C VAL A 9 10.12 12.78 11.47
N ALA A 10 10.28 13.56 10.39
CA ALA A 10 11.39 14.48 10.16
C ALA A 10 10.90 15.67 9.31
N ALA A 11 11.78 16.62 9.01
CA ALA A 11 11.43 17.83 8.23
C ALA A 11 10.76 17.51 6.87
N HIS A 12 11.15 16.41 6.23
CA HIS A 12 10.67 15.98 4.90
C HIS A 12 10.06 14.58 4.92
N LEU A 13 9.61 14.11 6.09
CA LEU A 13 9.06 12.76 6.26
C LEU A 13 7.87 12.78 7.21
N TRP A 14 6.73 12.31 6.73
CA TRP A 14 5.50 12.17 7.50
C TRP A 14 5.08 10.70 7.57
N ARG A 15 4.45 10.34 8.68
CA ARG A 15 3.79 9.05 8.87
C ARG A 15 2.29 9.26 8.94
N LEU A 16 1.56 8.45 8.19
CA LEU A 16 0.12 8.29 8.27
C LEU A 16 -0.18 6.84 8.67
N THR A 17 -0.84 6.65 9.80
CA THR A 17 -1.36 5.34 10.20
C THR A 17 -2.80 5.23 9.74
N PHE A 18 -3.12 4.18 9.00
CA PHE A 18 -4.48 3.86 8.55
C PHE A 18 -4.91 2.53 9.14
N ALA A 19 -5.94 2.52 9.98
CA ALA A 19 -6.46 1.30 10.59
C ALA A 19 -7.96 1.11 10.28
N THR A 20 -8.35 -0.13 10.03
CA THR A 20 -9.73 -0.52 9.73
C THR A 20 -10.13 -1.74 10.52
N SER A 21 -11.37 -1.73 10.99
CA SER A 21 -12.06 -2.87 11.58
C SER A 21 -13.30 -3.14 10.74
N LEU A 22 -13.39 -4.32 10.14
CA LEU A 22 -14.50 -4.71 9.26
C LEU A 22 -15.12 -6.02 9.74
N THR A 23 -16.43 -6.02 9.98
CA THR A 23 -17.19 -7.26 10.20
C THR A 23 -17.98 -7.54 8.93
N ALA A 24 -17.82 -8.73 8.39
CA ALA A 24 -18.55 -9.27 7.26
C ALA A 24 -18.58 -10.80 7.42
N ASP A 25 -19.35 -11.50 6.59
CA ASP A 25 -19.29 -12.97 6.55
C ASP A 25 -18.15 -13.43 5.62
N GLU A 26 -17.97 -12.73 4.50
CA GLU A 26 -16.98 -13.06 3.48
C GLU A 26 -16.50 -11.79 2.74
N LEU A 27 -15.23 -11.78 2.33
CA LEU A 27 -14.67 -10.81 1.39
C LEU A 27 -14.22 -11.53 0.12
N GLN A 28 -14.76 -11.10 -1.01
CA GLN A 28 -14.46 -11.64 -2.34
C GLN A 28 -13.91 -10.54 -3.26
N SER A 29 -13.27 -10.99 -4.33
CA SER A 29 -12.75 -10.15 -5.41
C SER A 29 -12.94 -10.85 -6.76
N PRO A 30 -12.75 -10.15 -7.88
CA PRO A 30 -12.61 -10.82 -9.18
C PRO A 30 -11.54 -11.92 -9.17
N GLY A 31 -10.44 -11.70 -8.43
CA GLY A 31 -9.36 -12.67 -8.25
C GLY A 31 -9.80 -13.95 -7.55
N SER A 32 -10.52 -13.83 -6.44
CA SER A 32 -11.11 -14.99 -5.76
C SER A 32 -12.20 -15.69 -6.58
N ASN A 33 -12.73 -15.03 -7.60
CA ASN A 33 -13.72 -15.55 -8.55
C ASN A 33 -13.08 -15.99 -9.89
N GLY A 34 -11.76 -16.18 -9.93
CA GLY A 34 -11.05 -16.81 -11.05
C GLY A 34 -10.38 -15.85 -12.04
N ARG A 35 -10.50 -14.53 -11.86
CA ARG A 35 -9.76 -13.56 -12.70
C ARG A 35 -8.34 -13.38 -12.16
N LEU A 36 -7.37 -14.11 -12.73
CA LEU A 36 -5.94 -13.96 -12.40
C LEU A 36 -5.50 -12.48 -12.37
N GLY A 37 -4.80 -12.08 -11.30
CA GLY A 37 -4.37 -10.68 -11.08
C GLY A 37 -5.50 -9.69 -10.78
N GLY A 38 -6.73 -10.18 -10.60
CA GLY A 38 -7.92 -9.40 -10.26
C GLY A 38 -8.21 -9.32 -8.76
N GLY A 39 -7.25 -9.73 -7.92
CA GLY A 39 -7.37 -9.66 -6.46
C GLY A 39 -7.56 -8.23 -5.96
N CYS A 40 -8.38 -8.03 -4.95
CA CYS A 40 -8.61 -6.71 -4.37
C CYS A 40 -9.10 -6.79 -2.91
N GLY A 41 -9.33 -5.63 -2.29
CA GLY A 41 -9.84 -5.50 -0.93
C GLY A 41 -8.82 -4.92 0.05
N GLY A 42 -9.33 -4.26 1.10
CA GLY A 42 -8.51 -3.58 2.11
C GLY A 42 -8.25 -2.11 1.78
N PHE A 43 -7.02 -1.65 2.03
CA PHE A 43 -6.59 -0.26 1.80
C PHE A 43 -6.24 -0.05 0.33
N PHE A 44 -6.64 1.09 -0.23
CA PHE A 44 -6.24 1.48 -1.58
C PHE A 44 -6.16 3.01 -1.71
N TRP A 45 -5.06 3.52 -2.28
CA TRP A 45 -4.84 4.94 -2.50
C TRP A 45 -4.63 5.23 -3.99
N ARG A 46 -5.50 6.09 -4.54
CA ARG A 46 -5.35 6.72 -5.86
C ARG A 46 -4.46 7.95 -5.72
N PHE A 47 -3.39 8.02 -6.50
CA PHE A 47 -2.54 9.19 -6.52
C PHE A 47 -2.96 10.20 -7.59
N PRO A 48 -2.53 11.47 -7.48
CA PRO A 48 -2.58 12.43 -8.58
C PRO A 48 -1.84 11.91 -9.82
N SER A 49 -1.97 12.63 -10.94
CA SER A 49 -1.11 12.39 -12.10
C SER A 49 0.36 12.47 -11.68
N CYS A 50 1.20 11.59 -12.22
CA CYS A 50 2.62 11.55 -11.95
C CYS A 50 3.39 10.93 -13.11
N GLU A 51 4.67 11.22 -13.17
CA GLU A 51 5.60 10.66 -14.15
C GLU A 51 6.85 10.10 -13.46
N ASP A 52 7.71 9.42 -14.23
CA ASP A 52 8.92 8.77 -13.74
C ASP A 52 8.67 7.89 -12.50
N VAL A 53 7.61 7.07 -12.63
CA VAL A 53 7.12 6.16 -11.58
C VAL A 53 8.08 4.99 -11.41
N ASP A 54 8.51 4.81 -10.17
CA ASP A 54 9.30 3.69 -9.71
C ASP A 54 8.58 3.03 -8.52
N VAL A 55 8.00 1.86 -8.77
CA VAL A 55 7.36 1.05 -7.74
C VAL A 55 8.26 -0.12 -7.39
N PHE A 56 8.51 -0.35 -6.11
CA PHE A 56 9.40 -1.43 -5.68
C PHE A 56 9.08 -1.94 -4.28
N THR A 57 9.51 -3.17 -4.03
CA THR A 57 9.65 -3.79 -2.71
C THR A 57 11.14 -4.02 -2.45
N ALA A 58 11.49 -4.75 -1.38
CA ALA A 58 12.86 -5.16 -1.14
C ALA A 58 13.44 -6.08 -2.26
N THR A 59 12.59 -6.78 -3.01
CA THR A 59 13.01 -7.84 -3.95
C THR A 59 12.37 -7.74 -5.34
N ALA A 60 11.40 -6.86 -5.54
CA ALA A 60 10.70 -6.67 -6.81
C ALA A 60 10.67 -5.19 -7.20
N ARG A 61 10.69 -4.90 -8.51
CA ARG A 61 10.68 -3.53 -9.04
C ARG A 61 9.90 -3.46 -10.35
N GLY A 62 9.13 -2.38 -10.52
CA GLY A 62 8.18 -2.18 -11.60
C GLY A 62 6.79 -2.75 -11.28
N GLU A 63 5.77 -2.23 -11.98
CA GLU A 63 4.35 -2.59 -11.78
C GLU A 63 4.12 -4.11 -11.79
N HIS A 64 4.56 -4.79 -12.85
CA HIS A 64 4.30 -6.22 -13.02
C HIS A 64 4.93 -7.08 -11.93
N ALA A 65 6.17 -6.75 -11.53
CA ALA A 65 6.89 -7.53 -10.53
C ALA A 65 6.40 -7.26 -9.11
N ALA A 66 5.92 -6.04 -8.81
CA ALA A 66 5.42 -5.68 -7.48
C ALA A 66 3.95 -6.07 -7.28
N HIS A 67 3.14 -6.07 -8.33
CA HIS A 67 1.74 -6.45 -8.25
C HIS A 67 1.57 -7.93 -7.89
N GLY A 68 0.80 -8.22 -6.85
CA GLY A 68 0.61 -9.57 -6.35
C GLY A 68 1.78 -10.07 -5.49
N THR A 69 2.72 -9.21 -5.11
CA THR A 69 3.76 -9.62 -4.16
C THR A 69 3.26 -9.59 -2.73
N VAL A 70 3.77 -10.51 -1.93
CA VAL A 70 3.69 -10.45 -0.47
C VAL A 70 5.03 -9.93 0.03
N ALA A 71 5.04 -8.72 0.56
CA ALA A 71 6.23 -8.06 1.10
C ALA A 71 5.87 -7.22 2.33
N PRO A 72 6.80 -7.00 3.27
CA PRO A 72 6.53 -6.17 4.46
C PRO A 72 6.11 -4.74 4.11
N TRP A 73 6.53 -4.26 2.94
CA TRP A 73 6.23 -2.94 2.42
C TRP A 73 6.33 -2.90 0.91
N VAL A 74 5.73 -1.86 0.32
CA VAL A 74 5.85 -1.48 -1.08
C VAL A 74 5.97 0.05 -1.16
N ALA A 75 6.87 0.52 -2.01
CA ALA A 75 7.18 1.92 -2.22
C ALA A 75 6.79 2.37 -3.62
N TRP A 76 6.37 3.63 -3.72
CA TRP A 76 6.06 4.35 -4.94
C TRP A 76 6.83 5.66 -4.92
N SER A 77 7.84 5.79 -5.77
CA SER A 77 8.59 7.03 -5.96
C SER A 77 8.27 7.61 -7.33
N ALA A 78 7.84 8.87 -7.41
CA ALA A 78 7.46 9.49 -8.67
C ALA A 78 7.54 11.02 -8.58
N ASP A 79 7.50 11.68 -9.73
CA ASP A 79 7.29 13.12 -9.81
C ASP A 79 5.78 13.38 -9.92
N PHE A 80 5.19 13.92 -8.85
CA PHE A 80 3.75 14.13 -8.75
C PHE A 80 3.34 15.49 -9.28
N PHE A 81 2.20 15.53 -9.96
CA PHE A 81 1.51 16.73 -10.39
C PHE A 81 0.31 16.98 -9.48
N ALA A 82 0.57 17.47 -8.27
CA ALA A 82 -0.47 17.76 -7.28
C ALA A 82 -0.87 19.24 -7.29
N GLY A 83 -2.13 19.53 -7.64
CA GLY A 83 -2.71 20.87 -7.50
C GLY A 83 -3.72 20.93 -6.33
N PRO A 84 -3.88 22.09 -5.64
CA PRO A 84 -2.89 23.14 -5.36
C PRO A 84 -1.97 22.74 -4.19
N GLY A 85 -0.67 23.00 -4.28
CA GLY A 85 0.22 22.90 -3.10
C GLY A 85 1.61 22.28 -3.26
N THR A 86 2.02 21.87 -4.48
CA THR A 86 3.41 21.68 -4.99
C THR A 86 3.48 20.40 -5.83
N SER A 87 3.97 20.53 -7.06
CA SER A 87 4.39 19.39 -7.87
C SER A 87 5.86 19.08 -7.59
N GLY A 88 6.25 17.82 -7.67
CA GLY A 88 7.65 17.44 -7.43
C GLY A 88 7.83 15.98 -7.03
N PRO A 89 9.09 15.58 -6.78
CA PRO A 89 9.40 14.23 -6.37
C PRO A 89 8.81 13.92 -5.00
N ALA A 90 8.16 12.79 -4.87
CA ALA A 90 7.81 12.24 -3.56
C ALA A 90 7.92 10.73 -3.56
N THR A 91 8.07 10.16 -2.36
CA THR A 91 8.04 8.72 -2.15
C THR A 91 6.98 8.37 -1.12
N ILE A 92 6.01 7.57 -1.54
CA ILE A 92 5.02 6.96 -0.65
C ILE A 92 5.44 5.53 -0.38
N VAL A 93 5.53 5.13 0.89
CA VAL A 93 5.77 3.74 1.28
C VAL A 93 4.58 3.26 2.09
N VAL A 94 4.01 2.12 1.73
CA VAL A 94 2.96 1.46 2.49
C VAL A 94 3.53 0.19 3.10
N ALA A 95 3.53 0.12 4.42
CA ALA A 95 3.99 -1.03 5.19
C ALA A 95 2.83 -1.65 5.96
N SER A 96 2.83 -2.98 6.08
CA SER A 96 1.92 -3.69 6.97
C SER A 96 2.60 -4.91 7.55
N ALA A 97 2.60 -5.03 8.87
CA ALA A 97 3.02 -6.25 9.55
C ALA A 97 2.12 -7.45 9.19
N ASN A 98 0.86 -7.18 8.81
CA ASN A 98 -0.08 -8.20 8.40
C ASN A 98 0.23 -8.78 7.03
N ALA A 99 0.88 -8.02 6.13
CA ALA A 99 1.12 -8.48 4.76
C ALA A 99 1.84 -9.83 4.74
N VAL A 100 2.96 -9.96 5.46
CA VAL A 100 3.70 -11.22 5.53
C VAL A 100 2.99 -12.26 6.41
N CYS A 101 2.44 -11.85 7.56
CA CYS A 101 1.82 -12.80 8.51
C CYS A 101 0.51 -13.41 8.00
N HIS A 102 -0.20 -12.74 7.09
CA HIS A 102 -1.51 -13.14 6.58
C HIS A 102 -1.54 -13.35 5.06
N ASP A 103 -0.38 -13.43 4.41
CA ASP A 103 -0.28 -13.68 2.96
C ASP A 103 -1.05 -12.62 2.14
N GLU A 104 -0.97 -11.35 2.56
CA GLU A 104 -1.70 -10.26 1.92
C GLU A 104 -0.86 -9.64 0.83
N HIS A 105 -1.45 -9.60 -0.36
CA HIS A 105 -0.75 -9.21 -1.55
C HIS A 105 -0.84 -7.69 -1.75
N TRP A 106 0.14 -7.11 -2.44
CA TRP A 106 0.09 -5.71 -2.87
C TRP A 106 -0.62 -5.56 -4.22
N PHE A 107 -1.57 -4.64 -4.30
CA PHE A 107 -2.23 -4.22 -5.51
C PHE A 107 -1.56 -2.95 -6.05
N VAL A 108 -0.99 -3.02 -7.25
CA VAL A 108 -0.28 -1.92 -7.89
C VAL A 108 -0.87 -1.69 -9.27
N ARG A 109 -1.18 -0.44 -9.59
CA ARG A 109 -1.45 0.00 -10.96
C ARG A 109 -0.61 1.23 -11.26
N VAL A 110 0.06 1.21 -12.39
CA VAL A 110 0.82 2.35 -12.93
C VAL A 110 0.26 2.71 -14.29
N SER A 111 0.27 1.75 -15.22
CA SER A 111 -0.07 1.97 -16.64
C SER A 111 -1.52 2.39 -16.86
N ASP A 112 -2.47 1.76 -16.16
CA ASP A 112 -3.89 2.10 -16.28
C ASP A 112 -4.21 3.40 -15.55
N TYR A 113 -3.67 3.53 -14.34
CA TYR A 113 -3.84 4.68 -13.46
C TYR A 113 -2.89 4.58 -12.27
N PRO A 114 -2.49 5.70 -11.64
CA PRO A 114 -1.58 5.66 -10.50
C PRO A 114 -2.30 5.27 -9.22
N GLY A 115 -1.99 4.10 -8.67
CA GLY A 115 -2.54 3.70 -7.39
C GLY A 115 -1.94 2.43 -6.82
N LEU A 116 -1.97 2.38 -5.49
CA LEU A 116 -1.33 1.35 -4.70
C LEU A 116 -2.19 1.01 -3.48
N GLY A 117 -2.23 -0.26 -3.10
CA GLY A 117 -2.93 -0.71 -1.91
C GLY A 117 -2.74 -2.19 -1.64
N SER A 118 -3.51 -2.72 -0.69
CA SER A 118 -3.59 -4.16 -0.42
C SER A 118 -4.57 -4.85 -1.39
N ALA A 119 -4.42 -6.16 -1.51
CA ALA A 119 -5.42 -7.05 -2.05
C ALA A 119 -5.62 -8.22 -1.07
N LEU A 120 -6.56 -8.02 -0.14
CA LEU A 120 -6.85 -9.01 0.91
C LEU A 120 -7.39 -10.32 0.34
N ALA A 121 -8.36 -10.25 -0.58
CA ALA A 121 -8.85 -11.40 -1.31
C ALA A 121 -8.10 -11.47 -2.65
N TRP A 122 -6.87 -11.97 -2.63
CA TRP A 122 -6.04 -12.03 -3.84
C TRP A 122 -6.55 -13.09 -4.83
N ASP A 123 -6.45 -14.35 -4.44
CA ASP A 123 -6.83 -15.54 -5.22
C ASP A 123 -7.90 -16.40 -4.52
N ARG A 124 -8.15 -16.13 -3.23
CA ARG A 124 -9.14 -16.82 -2.40
C ARG A 124 -9.98 -15.82 -1.58
N PRO A 125 -11.24 -16.14 -1.28
CA PRO A 125 -12.04 -15.32 -0.38
C PRO A 125 -11.47 -15.31 1.04
N ILE A 126 -11.75 -14.24 1.79
CA ILE A 126 -11.54 -14.23 3.25
C ILE A 126 -12.89 -14.53 3.91
N VAL A 127 -13.00 -15.68 4.54
CA VAL A 127 -14.15 -16.06 5.37
C VAL A 127 -13.92 -15.59 6.79
N LEU A 128 -14.89 -14.89 7.37
CA LEU A 128 -14.82 -14.35 8.72
C LEU A 128 -15.86 -15.03 9.61
N SER A 129 -15.47 -15.34 10.85
CA SER A 129 -16.43 -15.85 11.82
C SER A 129 -17.45 -14.75 12.17
N PRO A 130 -18.74 -15.10 12.37
CA PRO A 130 -19.76 -14.12 12.74
C PRO A 130 -19.35 -13.26 13.93
N GLY A 131 -19.42 -11.95 13.77
CA GLY A 131 -19.07 -10.97 14.80
C GLY A 131 -17.56 -10.79 15.04
N GLN A 132 -16.67 -11.56 14.42
CA GLN A 132 -15.23 -11.34 14.49
C GLN A 132 -14.79 -10.28 13.47
N PRO A 133 -14.20 -9.16 13.91
CA PRO A 133 -13.73 -8.14 12.98
C PRO A 133 -12.42 -8.54 12.31
N LEU A 134 -12.31 -8.24 11.02
CA LEU A 134 -11.06 -8.19 10.29
C LEU A 134 -10.37 -6.86 10.57
N GLU A 135 -9.33 -6.91 11.39
CA GLU A 135 -8.51 -5.74 11.73
C GLU A 135 -7.33 -5.61 10.76
N ARG A 136 -7.17 -4.45 10.14
CA ARG A 136 -6.01 -4.11 9.31
C ARG A 136 -5.41 -2.79 9.72
N ARG A 137 -4.08 -2.73 9.71
CA ARG A 137 -3.31 -1.53 9.98
C ARG A 137 -2.19 -1.41 8.95
N TYR A 138 -2.07 -0.21 8.40
CA TYR A 138 -1.05 0.17 7.44
C TYR A 138 -0.30 1.39 8.00
N GLU A 139 1.02 1.31 8.00
CA GLU A 139 1.89 2.46 8.25
C GLU A 139 2.32 3.01 6.89
N ILE A 140 2.00 4.27 6.65
CA ILE A 140 2.23 4.91 5.37
C ILE A 140 3.24 6.03 5.61
N LEU A 141 4.39 5.94 4.97
CA LEU A 141 5.37 7.02 4.94
C LEU A 141 5.15 7.86 3.69
N VAL A 142 5.26 9.18 3.86
CA VAL A 142 5.30 10.15 2.76
C VAL A 142 6.59 10.94 2.93
N ALA A 143 7.48 10.83 1.96
CA ALA A 143 8.72 11.59 1.89
C ALA A 143 8.64 12.63 0.79
N ASP A 144 9.06 13.85 1.09
CA ASP A 144 9.31 14.91 0.11
C ASP A 144 10.68 14.65 -0.53
N GLY A 145 10.66 14.14 -1.77
CA GLY A 145 11.83 13.61 -2.48
C GLY A 145 11.76 12.12 -2.84
N ARG A 146 12.79 11.66 -3.57
CA ARG A 146 12.96 10.27 -3.99
C ARG A 146 13.76 9.48 -2.94
N LEU A 147 13.26 8.31 -2.55
CA LEU A 147 13.98 7.35 -1.72
C LEU A 147 14.25 6.07 -2.51
N ASP A 148 15.42 5.48 -2.32
CA ASP A 148 15.73 4.14 -2.80
C ASP A 148 15.33 3.06 -1.79
N ALA A 149 15.55 1.79 -2.13
CA ALA A 149 15.18 0.67 -1.27
C ALA A 149 15.91 0.65 0.08
N GLU A 150 17.16 1.11 0.14
CA GLU A 150 17.94 1.16 1.37
C GLU A 150 17.39 2.24 2.31
N ALA A 151 17.15 3.44 1.79
CA ALA A 151 16.55 4.55 2.53
C ALA A 151 15.13 4.21 3.02
N VAL A 152 14.33 3.52 2.18
CA VAL A 152 13.01 3.02 2.58
C VAL A 152 13.11 2.03 3.74
N ALA A 153 14.01 1.05 3.65
CA ALA A 153 14.20 0.07 4.71
C ALA A 153 14.63 0.73 6.03
N ALA A 154 15.55 1.70 5.98
CA ALA A 154 15.98 2.47 7.13
C ALA A 154 14.82 3.28 7.75
N ALA A 155 14.02 3.96 6.92
CA ALA A 155 12.89 4.77 7.38
C ALA A 155 11.78 3.92 8.03
N ILE A 156 11.56 2.69 7.56
CA ILE A 156 10.64 1.73 8.19
C ILE A 156 11.20 1.25 9.53
N ALA A 157 12.49 0.93 9.60
CA ALA A 157 13.12 0.45 10.81
C ALA A 157 13.07 1.48 11.94
N SER A 158 13.19 2.78 11.64
CA SER A 158 13.12 3.87 12.61
C SER A 158 11.71 4.17 13.12
N GLN A 159 10.69 3.43 12.68
CA GLN A 159 9.29 3.62 13.13
C GLN A 159 8.89 2.71 14.30
N ARG A 160 9.73 1.73 14.63
CA ARG A 160 9.51 0.78 15.73
C ARG A 160 10.04 1.35 17.04
#